data_AF-A0A944ATG6-F1
#
_entry.id   AF-A0A944ATG6-F1
#
_cell.length_a   1.000
_cell.length_b   1.000
_cell.length_c   1.000
_cell.angle_alpha   90.00
_cell.angle_beta   90.00
_cell.angle_gamma   90.00
#
_symmetry.space_group_name_H-M   'P 1'
#
loop_
_entity.id
_entity.type
_entity.pdbx_description
1 polymer ?
#
loop_
_entity_poly.entity_id
_entity_poly.type
_entity_poly.pdbx_seq_one_letter_code
_entity_poly.pdbx_strand_id
1 'polypeptide(L)'
;MNKNTQLTEILLKEDAVMDSILDAQVKIHEAVKSRDWFTLDSNISKMQDLSVQFIDLENTRDSIKETDFTAEEHKLMKQIQSKLIKSKIANSTLNDYVKITKGFVQNVLDNVVPQRRNVLYSKNGTIVKQQPVSVVLNKVF
;
A
#
# COMPACT_ATOMS: atom_id res chain seq x y z
N MET A 1 -19.76 15.69 34.19
CA MET A 1 -19.15 16.26 32.97
C MET A 1 -20.24 16.39 31.93
N ASN A 2 -20.39 17.57 31.32
CA ASN A 2 -21.40 17.79 30.26
C ASN A 2 -21.03 16.91 29.06
N LYS A 3 -21.98 16.10 28.57
CA LYS A 3 -21.76 15.16 27.45
C LYS A 3 -21.29 15.88 26.19
N ASN A 4 -21.80 17.08 25.95
CA ASN A 4 -21.41 17.97 24.86
C ASN A 4 -19.90 18.38 24.91
N THR A 5 -19.35 18.60 26.12
CA THR A 5 -17.92 18.88 26.30
C THR A 5 -17.05 17.66 25.98
N GLN A 6 -17.52 16.45 26.32
CA GLN A 6 -16.82 15.21 26.01
C GLN A 6 -16.82 14.91 24.51
N LEU A 7 -17.93 15.18 23.82
CA LEU A 7 -18.03 15.01 22.38
C LEU A 7 -17.08 15.95 21.63
N THR A 8 -17.06 17.24 21.99
CA THR A 8 -16.14 18.20 21.41
C THR A 8 -14.67 17.81 21.63
N GLU A 9 -14.32 17.31 22.82
CA GLU A 9 -12.96 16.81 23.09
C GLU A 9 -12.59 15.59 22.24
N ILE A 10 -13.53 14.66 22.02
CA ILE A 10 -13.30 13.49 21.16
C ILE A 10 -13.07 13.92 19.71
N LEU A 11 -13.90 14.82 19.19
CA LEU A 11 -13.75 15.34 17.82
C LEU A 11 -12.40 16.06 17.62
N LEU A 12 -11.95 16.84 18.60
CA LEU A 12 -10.63 17.48 18.53
C LEU A 12 -9.49 16.45 18.53
N LYS A 13 -9.62 15.35 19.29
CA LYS A 13 -8.64 14.25 19.27
C LYS A 13 -8.66 13.50 17.94
N GLU A 14 -9.84 13.20 17.40
CA GLU A 14 -9.99 12.58 16.07
C GLU A 14 -9.32 13.43 14.98
N ASP A 15 -9.52 14.75 15.03
CA ASP A 15 -8.94 15.70 14.08
C ASP A 15 -7.40 15.72 14.13
N ALA A 16 -6.83 15.68 15.34
CA ALA A 16 -5.38 15.63 15.56
C ALA A 16 -4.75 14.28 15.18
N VAL A 17 -5.44 13.17 15.44
CA VAL A 17 -5.03 11.84 14.99
C VAL A 17 -5.03 11.78 13.46
N MET A 18 -6.04 12.36 12.80
CA MET A 18 -6.08 12.44 11.34
C MET A 18 -4.94 13.26 10.74
N ASP A 19 -4.54 14.38 11.35
CA ASP A 19 -3.35 15.12 10.92
C ASP A 19 -2.08 14.26 11.05
N SER A 20 -1.95 13.53 12.15
CA SER A 20 -0.84 12.62 12.37
C SER A 20 -0.80 11.46 11.36
N ILE A 21 -1.97 10.96 10.93
CA ILE A 21 -2.09 9.94 9.89
C ILE A 21 -1.66 10.50 8.53
N LEU A 22 -2.13 11.70 8.16
CA LEU A 22 -1.75 12.35 6.90
C LEU A 22 -0.24 12.59 6.83
N ASP A 23 0.36 13.07 7.92
CA ASP A 23 1.82 13.26 8.01
C ASP A 23 2.59 11.95 7.89
N ALA A 24 2.10 10.87 8.53
CA ALA A 24 2.71 9.55 8.42
C ALA A 24 2.63 9.02 6.97
N GLN A 25 1.52 9.24 6.28
CA GLN A 25 1.35 8.85 4.87
C GLN A 25 2.32 9.58 3.94
N VAL A 26 2.55 10.88 4.15
CA VAL A 26 3.56 11.65 3.40
C VAL A 26 4.95 11.05 3.63
N LYS A 27 5.31 10.76 4.88
CA LYS A 27 6.60 10.15 5.23
C LYS A 27 6.77 8.75 4.64
N ILE A 28 5.71 7.94 4.63
CA ILE A 28 5.72 6.62 3.97
C ILE A 28 5.99 6.77 2.48
N HIS A 29 5.33 7.71 1.81
CA HIS A 29 5.54 7.96 0.39
C HIS A 29 6.98 8.41 0.09
N GLU A 30 7.55 9.29 0.92
CA GLU A 30 8.94 9.74 0.81
C GLU A 30 9.94 8.60 1.09
N ALA A 31 9.69 7.77 2.11
CA ALA A 31 10.51 6.62 2.47
C ALA A 31 10.55 5.59 1.34
N VAL A 32 9.39 5.30 0.72
CA VAL A 32 9.31 4.42 -0.45
C VAL A 32 10.09 5.00 -1.63
N LYS A 33 9.98 6.31 -1.88
CA LYS A 33 10.69 6.99 -2.99
C LYS A 33 12.21 6.99 -2.78
N SER A 34 12.66 7.21 -1.55
CA SER A 34 14.08 7.23 -1.15
C SER A 34 14.66 5.84 -0.89
N ARG A 35 13.82 4.78 -0.90
CA ARG A 35 14.17 3.40 -0.57
C ARG A 35 14.70 3.24 0.87
N ASP A 36 14.25 4.10 1.76
CA ASP A 36 14.54 4.00 3.19
C ASP A 36 13.55 3.04 3.86
N TRP A 37 13.94 1.77 3.92
CA TRP A 37 13.12 0.70 4.48
C TRP A 37 12.95 0.78 6.00
N PHE A 38 13.91 1.37 6.71
CA PHE A 38 13.84 1.50 8.16
C PHE A 38 12.82 2.55 8.57
N THR A 39 12.87 3.72 7.93
CA THR A 39 11.88 4.77 8.14
C THR A 39 10.50 4.33 7.65
N LEU A 40 10.43 3.54 6.57
CA LEU A 40 9.17 2.97 6.11
C LEU A 40 8.51 2.08 7.17
N ASP A 41 9.23 1.10 7.71
CA ASP A 41 8.71 0.15 8.69
C ASP A 41 8.22 0.87 9.96
N SER A 42 9.04 1.80 10.48
CA SER A 42 8.68 2.61 11.63
C SER A 42 7.41 3.44 11.41
N ASN A 43 7.24 4.07 10.24
CA ASN A 43 6.04 4.84 9.94
C ASN A 43 4.82 3.95 9.67
N ILE A 44 4.98 2.73 9.16
CA ILE A 44 3.89 1.76 9.02
C ILE A 44 3.37 1.34 10.39
N SER A 45 4.26 0.96 11.33
CA SER A 45 3.86 0.64 12.71
C SER A 45 3.14 1.81 13.37
N LYS A 46 3.70 3.03 13.23
CA LYS A 46 3.05 4.25 13.74
C LYS A 46 1.66 4.46 13.12
N MET A 47 1.50 4.23 11.82
CA MET A 47 0.22 4.36 11.13
C MET A 47 -0.81 3.34 11.61
N GLN A 48 -0.38 2.11 11.92
CA GLN A 48 -1.24 1.10 12.54
C GLN A 48 -1.73 1.54 13.91
N ASP A 49 -0.82 2.02 14.78
CA ASP A 49 -1.17 2.51 16.11
C ASP A 49 -2.15 3.68 16.06
N LEU A 50 -1.90 4.65 15.17
CA LEU A 50 -2.79 5.79 14.96
C LEU A 50 -4.16 5.36 14.41
N SER A 51 -4.21 4.33 13.57
CA SER A 51 -5.48 3.81 13.02
C SER A 51 -6.30 3.13 14.10
N VAL A 52 -5.67 2.37 15.00
CA VAL A 52 -6.34 1.77 16.17
C VAL A 52 -6.87 2.88 17.07
N GLN A 53 -6.06 3.88 17.40
CA GLN A 53 -6.49 5.04 18.21
C GLN A 53 -7.68 5.77 17.58
N PHE A 54 -7.68 5.95 16.25
CA PHE A 54 -8.79 6.57 15.54
C PHE A 54 -10.08 5.74 15.66
N ILE A 55 -10.00 4.43 15.47
CA ILE A 55 -11.14 3.50 15.60
C ILE A 55 -11.71 3.52 17.03
N ASP A 56 -10.84 3.53 18.05
CA ASP A 56 -11.27 3.60 19.44
C ASP A 56 -12.00 4.91 19.77
N LEU A 57 -11.53 6.03 19.21
CA LEU A 57 -12.19 7.32 19.32
C LEU A 57 -13.55 7.33 18.62
N GLU A 58 -13.65 6.79 17.40
CA GLU A 58 -14.94 6.67 16.69
C GLU A 58 -15.93 5.79 17.45
N ASN A 59 -15.49 4.65 17.99
CA ASN A 59 -16.34 3.79 18.81
C ASN A 59 -16.85 4.52 20.07
N THR A 60 -15.97 5.32 20.68
CA THR A 60 -16.33 6.15 21.84
C THR A 60 -17.33 7.23 21.44
N ARG A 61 -17.12 7.89 20.31
CA ARG A 61 -18.05 8.87 19.74
C ARG A 61 -19.41 8.26 19.44
N ASP A 62 -19.47 7.10 18.80
CA ASP A 62 -20.71 6.42 18.43
C ASP A 62 -21.50 5.92 19.67
N SER A 63 -20.81 5.67 20.78
CA SER A 63 -21.43 5.35 22.07
C SER A 63 -22.16 6.55 22.69
N ILE A 64 -21.76 7.77 22.34
CA ILE A 64 -22.38 9.01 22.76
C ILE A 64 -23.56 9.27 21.83
N LYS A 65 -24.73 8.72 22.20
CA LYS A 65 -26.00 9.02 21.54
C LYS A 65 -26.45 10.46 21.87
N GLU A 66 -25.82 11.46 21.27
CA GLU A 66 -26.33 12.83 21.22
C GLU A 66 -27.04 13.08 19.90
N THR A 67 -28.28 13.57 19.98
CA THR A 67 -29.14 13.87 18.83
C THR A 67 -29.07 15.34 18.41
N ASP A 68 -28.57 16.23 19.27
CA ASP A 68 -28.41 17.65 19.00
C ASP A 68 -26.93 18.03 19.03
N PHE A 69 -26.34 18.08 17.84
CA PHE A 69 -24.98 18.60 17.64
C PHE A 69 -25.01 20.12 17.53
N THR A 70 -24.00 20.77 18.11
CA THR A 70 -23.75 22.19 17.92
C THR A 70 -23.21 22.48 16.52
N ALA A 71 -23.33 23.74 16.07
CA ALA A 71 -22.80 24.16 14.77
C ALA A 71 -21.26 23.93 14.65
N GLU A 72 -20.53 24.07 15.75
CA GLU A 72 -19.08 23.83 15.79
C GLU A 72 -18.73 22.33 15.70
N GLU A 73 -19.50 21.45 16.34
CA GLU A 73 -19.31 19.99 16.24
C GLU A 73 -19.58 19.50 14.81
N HIS A 74 -20.60 20.04 14.15
CA HIS A 74 -20.85 19.77 12.73
C HIS A 74 -19.71 20.23 11.83
N LYS A 75 -19.08 21.36 12.14
CA LYS A 75 -17.92 21.87 11.40
C LYS A 75 -16.70 20.98 11.58
N LEU A 76 -16.40 20.58 12.82
CA LEU A 76 -15.33 19.64 13.15
C LEU A 76 -15.54 18.28 12.43
N MET A 77 -16.76 17.75 12.49
CA MET A 77 -17.10 16.50 11.79
C MET A 77 -16.85 16.60 10.29
N LYS A 78 -17.24 17.71 9.64
CA LYS A 78 -16.96 17.94 8.21
C LYS A 78 -15.46 18.03 7.91
N GLN A 79 -14.68 18.63 8.82
CA GLN A 79 -13.21 18.70 8.67
C GLN A 79 -12.59 17.30 8.74
N ILE A 80 -12.98 16.49 9.72
CA ILE A 80 -12.54 15.09 9.86
C ILE A 80 -12.92 14.28 8.62
N GLN A 81 -14.16 14.40 8.13
CA GLN A 81 -14.60 13.75 6.90
C GLN A 81 -13.77 14.16 5.68
N SER A 82 -13.44 15.45 5.55
CA SER A 82 -12.55 15.94 4.49
C SER A 82 -11.14 15.32 4.60
N LYS A 83 -10.58 15.25 5.80
CA LYS A 83 -9.28 14.61 6.07
C LYS A 83 -9.30 13.11 5.76
N LEU A 84 -10.39 12.41 6.09
CA LEU A 84 -10.57 11.00 5.74
C LEU A 84 -10.59 10.77 4.23
N ILE A 85 -11.27 11.62 3.47
CA ILE A 85 -11.27 11.55 2.01
C ILE A 85 -9.85 11.77 1.47
N LYS A 86 -9.10 12.75 2.00
CA LYS A 86 -7.70 12.99 1.63
C LYS A 86 -6.82 11.76 1.92
N SER A 87 -6.97 11.16 3.10
CA SER A 87 -6.24 9.96 3.49
C SER A 87 -6.55 8.77 2.57
N LYS A 88 -7.81 8.58 2.18
CA LYS A 88 -8.21 7.55 1.19
C LYS A 88 -7.53 7.77 -0.17
N ILE A 89 -7.49 9.01 -0.65
CA ILE A 89 -6.80 9.36 -1.91
C ILE A 89 -5.30 9.05 -1.78
N ALA A 90 -4.66 9.49 -0.70
CA ALA A 90 -3.24 9.26 -0.45
C ALA A 90 -2.88 7.76 -0.42
N ASN A 91 -3.70 6.95 0.25
CA ASN A 91 -3.54 5.49 0.26
C ASN A 91 -3.69 4.87 -1.13
N SER A 92 -4.66 5.33 -1.92
CA SER A 92 -4.82 4.87 -3.30
C SER A 92 -3.58 5.19 -4.14
N THR A 93 -3.07 6.43 -4.07
CA THR A 93 -1.89 6.86 -4.80
C THR A 93 -0.65 6.05 -4.41
N LEU A 94 -0.43 5.80 -3.11
CA LEU A 94 0.67 4.98 -2.63
C LEU A 94 0.58 3.54 -3.15
N ASN A 95 -0.63 2.96 -3.12
CA ASN A 95 -0.87 1.61 -3.62
C ASN A 95 -0.61 1.51 -5.13
N ASP A 96 -1.04 2.51 -5.90
CA ASP A 96 -0.77 2.60 -7.34
C ASP A 96 0.74 2.69 -7.61
N TYR A 97 1.47 3.52 -6.85
CA TYR A 97 2.93 3.62 -6.95
C TYR A 97 3.62 2.27 -6.72
N VAL A 98 3.25 1.57 -5.65
CA VAL A 98 3.83 0.25 -5.32
C VAL A 98 3.51 -0.76 -6.41
N LYS A 99 2.27 -0.77 -6.92
CA LYS A 99 1.83 -1.66 -7.99
C LYS A 99 2.62 -1.43 -9.29
N ILE A 100 2.77 -0.18 -9.70
CA ILE A 100 3.53 0.20 -10.90
C ILE A 100 5.01 -0.20 -10.73
N THR A 101 5.62 0.14 -9.59
CA THR A 101 7.03 -0.16 -9.31
C THR A 101 7.30 -1.66 -9.29
N LYS A 102 6.44 -2.45 -8.64
CA LYS A 102 6.51 -3.91 -8.66
C LYS A 102 6.39 -4.46 -10.08
N GLY A 103 5.42 -3.97 -10.86
CA GLY A 103 5.22 -4.39 -12.25
C GLY A 103 6.43 -4.09 -13.14
N PHE A 104 7.03 -2.91 -12.97
CA PHE A 104 8.26 -2.54 -13.69
C PHE A 104 9.42 -3.49 -13.35
N VAL A 105 9.70 -3.72 -12.07
CA VAL A 105 10.78 -4.62 -11.64
C VAL A 105 10.55 -6.04 -12.15
N GLN A 106 9.32 -6.55 -12.05
CA GLN A 106 8.96 -7.87 -12.56
C GLN A 106 9.23 -7.98 -14.06
N ASN A 107 8.77 -7.00 -14.85
CA ASN A 107 8.99 -6.98 -16.30
C ASN A 107 10.49 -6.90 -16.66
N VAL A 108 11.28 -6.10 -15.93
CA VAL A 108 12.74 -6.07 -16.12
C VAL A 108 13.35 -7.44 -15.83
N LEU A 109 12.98 -8.08 -14.73
CA LEU A 109 13.48 -9.42 -14.38
C LEU A 109 13.07 -10.46 -15.43
N ASP A 110 11.82 -10.43 -15.90
CA ASP A 110 11.31 -11.37 -16.92
C ASP A 110 12.03 -11.21 -18.27
N ASN A 111 12.45 -9.99 -18.62
CA ASN A 111 13.19 -9.71 -19.87
C ASN A 111 14.70 -9.96 -19.76
N VAL A 112 15.29 -9.77 -18.56
CA VAL A 112 16.73 -9.96 -18.33
C VAL A 112 17.07 -11.41 -18.00
N VAL A 113 16.12 -12.18 -17.46
CA VAL A 113 16.26 -13.63 -17.30
C VAL A 113 15.80 -14.29 -18.59
N PRO A 114 16.71 -14.69 -19.52
CA PRO A 114 16.29 -15.51 -20.64
C PRO A 114 15.66 -16.76 -20.06
N GLN A 115 14.41 -17.06 -20.45
CA GLN A 115 13.79 -18.35 -20.18
C GLN A 115 14.82 -19.43 -20.54
N ARG A 116 15.40 -20.08 -19.51
CA ARG A 116 16.26 -21.24 -19.67
C ARG A 116 15.40 -22.41 -20.16
N ARG A 117 14.93 -22.35 -21.41
CA ARG A 117 14.77 -23.58 -22.17
C ARG A 117 16.19 -24.11 -22.31
N ASN A 118 16.41 -25.39 -22.01
CA ASN A 118 17.73 -26.01 -22.10
C ASN A 118 18.30 -25.83 -23.51
N VAL A 119 19.08 -24.77 -23.73
CA VAL A 119 19.75 -24.52 -24.99
C VAL A 119 21.06 -25.30 -24.94
N LEU A 120 21.18 -26.32 -25.80
CA LEU A 120 22.45 -27.00 -26.03
C LEU A 120 23.34 -26.07 -26.85
N TYR A 121 24.51 -25.74 -26.30
CA TYR A 121 25.53 -24.98 -26.99
C TYR A 121 26.50 -25.93 -27.69
N SER A 122 26.88 -25.62 -28.92
CA SER A 122 27.98 -26.30 -29.60
C SER A 122 29.31 -25.94 -28.91
N LYS A 123 30.37 -26.71 -29.16
CA LYS A 123 31.73 -26.40 -28.67
C LYS A 123 32.24 -25.01 -29.10
N ASN A 124 31.65 -24.42 -30.13
CA ASN A 124 32.00 -23.09 -30.65
C ASN A 124 31.00 -22.00 -30.20
N GLY A 125 30.14 -22.28 -29.22
CA GLY A 125 29.23 -21.30 -28.61
C GLY A 125 27.96 -20.99 -29.41
N THR A 126 27.70 -21.69 -30.52
CA THR A 126 26.47 -21.50 -31.30
C THR A 126 25.30 -22.31 -30.73
N ILE A 127 24.10 -21.73 -30.77
CA ILE A 127 22.86 -22.33 -30.26
C ILE A 127 22.43 -23.49 -31.18
N VAL A 128 22.43 -24.72 -30.66
CA VAL A 128 21.97 -25.92 -31.38
C VAL A 128 20.49 -26.15 -31.06
N LYS A 129 19.62 -25.93 -32.04
CA LYS A 129 18.21 -26.33 -31.94
C LYS A 129 18.14 -27.85 -31.97
N GLN A 130 17.50 -28.47 -30.97
CA GLN A 130 17.19 -29.91 -31.00
C GLN A 130 16.21 -30.18 -32.15
N GLN A 131 16.72 -30.62 -33.30
CA GLN A 131 15.89 -31.22 -34.33
C GLN A 131 15.70 -32.71 -34.00
N PRO A 132 14.47 -33.25 -34.03
CA PRO A 132 14.26 -34.68 -33.88
C PRO A 132 14.88 -35.41 -35.08
N VAL A 133 15.90 -36.21 -34.83
CA VAL A 133 16.52 -37.05 -35.86
C VAL A 133 15.62 -38.28 -36.05
N SER A 134 14.90 -38.34 -37.17
CA SER A 134 14.14 -39.54 -37.54
C SER A 134 15.11 -40.62 -38.00
N VAL A 135 15.20 -41.72 -37.24
CA VAL A 135 16.00 -42.89 -37.62
C VAL A 135 15.09 -43.88 -38.33
N VAL A 136 15.12 -43.89 -39.66
CA VAL A 136 14.43 -44.92 -40.46
C VAL A 136 15.32 -46.16 -40.48
N LEU A 137 14.90 -47.22 -39.78
CA LEU A 137 15.55 -48.53 -39.84
C LEU A 137 15.14 -49.24 -41.14
N ASN A 138 16.04 -49.25 -42.13
CA ASN A 138 15.89 -50.14 -43.27
C ASN A 138 16.23 -51.58 -42.82
N LYS A 139 15.20 -52.38 -42.54
CA LYS A 139 15.36 -53.85 -42.50
C LYS A 139 15.40 -54.37 -43.93
N VAL A 140 16.56 -54.86 -44.34
CA VAL A 140 16.68 -55.73 -45.51
C VAL A 140 16.51 -57.16 -44.97
N PHE A 141 15.51 -57.88 -45.48
CA PHE A 141 15.33 -59.31 -45.25
C PHE A 141 16.28 -60.11 -46.15
#